data_AF-A0A926ZHW5-F1
#
_entry.id   AF-A0A926ZHW5-F1
#
_cell.length_a   1.000
_cell.length_b   1.000
_cell.length_c   1.000
_cell.angle_alpha   90.00
_cell.angle_beta   90.00
_cell.angle_gamma   90.00
#
_symmetry.space_group_name_H-M   'P 1'
#
loop_
_entity.id
_entity.type
_entity.pdbx_description
1 polymer ?
#
loop_
_entity_poly.entity_id
_entity_poly.type
_entity_poly.pdbx_seq_one_letter_code
_entity_poly.pdbx_strand_id
1 'polypeptide(L)'
;MGRYINCFVGGEGKIVWKYGFGVQNSEMHRIYDELGIGEYKLVKDVDSQEDNLGKITNRIYEYTDDWREADCDVLILTRSDIPKLEEKLAILKAESNDEWYIGMIEAIRDFTIEHPDLQEFVFEGEW
;
A
#
# COMPACT_ATOMS: atom_id res chain seq x y z
N MET A 1 -2.34 -9.29 -8.69
CA MET A 1 -3.16 -9.99 -7.67
C MET A 1 -2.50 -9.71 -6.34
N GLY A 2 -3.15 -8.96 -5.45
CA GLY A 2 -2.58 -8.65 -4.13
C GLY A 2 -2.69 -9.83 -3.16
N ARG A 3 -1.85 -9.83 -2.13
CA ARG A 3 -1.92 -10.82 -1.03
C ARG A 3 -1.98 -10.11 0.32
N TYR A 4 -2.68 -10.71 1.27
CA TYR A 4 -2.74 -10.23 2.65
C TYR A 4 -1.53 -10.72 3.43
N ILE A 5 -0.95 -9.83 4.23
CA ILE A 5 0.01 -10.18 5.26
C ILE A 5 -0.45 -9.49 6.55
N ASN A 6 -0.51 -10.23 7.65
CA ASN A 6 -0.68 -9.62 8.95
C ASN A 6 0.65 -8.96 9.33
N CYS A 7 0.63 -7.65 9.57
CA CYS A 7 1.84 -6.91 9.89
C CYS A 7 1.64 -6.13 11.18
N PHE A 8 2.69 -6.01 11.98
CA PHE A 8 2.74 -5.04 13.06
C PHE A 8 3.51 -3.82 12.57
N VAL A 9 2.84 -2.70 12.33
CA VAL A 9 3.46 -1.46 11.87
C VAL A 9 3.48 -0.48 13.03
N GLY A 10 4.66 -0.08 13.50
CA GLY A 10 4.78 0.80 14.67
C GLY A 10 4.19 0.20 15.96
N GLY A 11 4.13 -1.13 16.05
CA GLY A 11 3.57 -1.86 17.21
C GLY A 11 2.07 -2.15 17.15
N GLU A 12 1.35 -1.69 16.12
CA GLU A 12 -0.08 -1.95 15.94
C GLU A 12 -0.31 -3.04 14.88
N GLY A 13 -1.18 -4.00 15.18
CA GLY A 13 -1.55 -5.06 14.23
C GLY A 13 -2.43 -4.50 13.10
N LYS A 14 -1.91 -4.51 11.88
CA LYS A 14 -2.56 -4.01 10.66
C LYS A 14 -2.65 -5.13 9.62
N ILE A 15 -3.75 -5.14 8.86
CA ILE A 15 -3.86 -5.96 7.66
C ILE A 15 -3.20 -5.18 6.54
N VAL A 16 -2.05 -5.66 6.08
CA VAL A 16 -1.32 -5.05 4.96
C VAL A 16 -1.71 -5.78 3.68
N TRP A 17 -2.20 -5.02 2.71
CA TRP A 17 -2.39 -5.51 1.37
C TRP A 17 -1.13 -5.24 0.56
N LYS A 18 -0.47 -6.31 0.14
CA LYS A 18 0.71 -6.21 -0.69
C LYS A 18 0.31 -6.19 -2.16
N TYR A 19 0.61 -5.09 -2.85
CA TYR A 19 0.32 -4.97 -4.28
C TYR A 19 1.47 -5.55 -5.11
N GLY A 20 1.22 -6.68 -5.78
CA GLY A 20 2.14 -7.26 -6.76
C GLY A 20 1.50 -7.27 -8.15
N PHE A 21 2.05 -6.50 -9.09
CA PHE A 21 1.66 -6.55 -10.50
C PHE A 21 2.89 -6.69 -11.41
N GLY A 22 3.29 -7.93 -11.68
CA GLY A 22 4.31 -8.24 -12.67
C GLY A 22 5.74 -7.97 -12.19
N VAL A 23 6.54 -7.28 -13.00
CA VAL A 23 7.98 -7.01 -12.79
C VAL A 23 8.24 -5.53 -12.49
N GLN A 24 7.19 -4.73 -12.34
CA GLN A 24 7.29 -3.30 -12.07
C GLN A 24 7.08 -3.03 -10.58
N ASN A 25 7.96 -2.20 -10.05
CA ASN A 25 7.90 -1.70 -8.69
C ASN A 25 6.60 -0.94 -8.50
N SER A 26 5.97 -1.11 -7.35
CA SER A 26 4.84 -0.28 -6.96
C SER A 26 5.26 1.18 -6.82
N GLU A 27 4.36 2.11 -7.11
CA GLU A 27 4.63 3.53 -6.98
C GLU A 27 3.72 4.17 -5.92
N MET A 28 3.73 3.59 -4.71
CA MET A 28 2.84 4.05 -3.62
C MET A 28 3.11 5.52 -3.24
N HIS A 29 4.37 5.94 -3.27
CA HIS A 29 4.75 7.35 -3.08
C HIS A 29 4.04 8.31 -4.04
N ARG A 30 3.82 7.93 -5.32
CA ARG A 30 3.18 8.82 -6.31
C ARG A 30 1.74 9.16 -5.93
N ILE A 31 1.02 8.25 -5.26
CA ILE A 31 -0.35 8.54 -4.81
C ILE A 31 -0.36 9.67 -3.78
N TYR A 32 0.62 9.67 -2.87
CA TYR A 32 0.78 10.76 -1.93
C TYR A 32 1.30 12.03 -2.61
N ASP A 33 2.41 11.95 -3.34
CA ASP A 33 3.10 13.12 -3.91
C ASP A 33 2.29 13.82 -5.02
N GLU A 34 1.67 13.05 -5.92
CA GLU A 34 0.95 13.60 -7.09
C GLU A 34 -0.53 13.87 -6.79
N LEU A 35 -1.18 13.01 -5.99
CA LEU A 35 -2.63 13.11 -5.76
C LEU A 35 -2.98 13.76 -4.41
N GLY A 36 -2.03 13.82 -3.48
CA GLY A 36 -2.25 14.33 -2.13
C GLY A 36 -3.17 13.44 -1.30
N ILE A 37 -3.11 12.12 -1.52
CA ILE A 37 -4.02 11.14 -0.90
C ILE A 37 -3.24 10.25 0.06
N GLY A 38 -3.81 10.07 1.26
CA GLY A 38 -3.27 9.18 2.28
C GLY A 38 -2.05 9.73 3.01
N GLU A 39 -1.42 8.85 3.77
CA GLU A 39 -0.14 9.08 4.43
C GLU A 39 0.91 8.12 3.84
N TYR A 40 2.07 8.66 3.50
CA TYR A 40 3.19 7.90 2.98
C TYR A 40 4.27 7.70 4.06
N LYS A 41 4.79 6.48 4.17
CA LYS A 41 5.88 6.14 5.08
C LYS A 41 6.89 5.21 4.43
N LEU A 42 8.15 5.39 4.80
CA LEU A 42 9.17 4.38 4.61
C LEU A 42 9.20 3.44 5.81
N VAL A 43 9.41 2.15 5.56
CA VAL A 43 9.46 1.14 6.61
C VAL A 43 10.65 0.21 6.44
N LYS A 44 11.15 -0.28 7.56
CA LYS A 44 12.21 -1.28 7.65
C LYS A 44 11.64 -2.56 8.25
N ASP A 45 11.98 -3.70 7.66
CA ASP A 45 11.68 -5.02 8.20
C ASP A 45 12.65 -5.34 9.33
N VAL A 46 12.14 -5.38 10.57
CA VAL A 46 12.96 -5.62 11.76
C VAL A 46 12.79 -7.04 12.31
N ASP A 47 11.71 -7.73 11.95
CA ASP A 47 11.46 -9.11 12.34
C ASP A 47 10.36 -9.75 11.46
N SER A 48 10.47 -11.05 11.22
CA SER A 48 9.44 -11.80 10.50
C SER A 48 9.26 -13.21 11.08
N GLN A 49 8.01 -13.67 11.08
CA GLN A 49 7.67 -15.04 11.49
C GLN A 49 7.31 -15.87 10.27
N GLU A 50 7.90 -17.05 10.16
CA GLU A 50 7.61 -18.02 9.12
C GLU A 50 6.78 -19.19 9.66
N ASP A 51 5.94 -19.78 8.80
CA ASP A 51 5.31 -21.07 9.09
C ASP A 51 6.30 -22.24 8.92
N ASN A 52 5.84 -23.45 9.22
CA ASN A 52 6.63 -24.68 9.09
C ASN A 52 7.04 -25.01 7.64
N LEU A 53 6.56 -24.25 6.65
CA LEU A 53 6.89 -24.38 5.23
C LEU A 53 7.84 -23.27 4.74
N GLY A 54 8.33 -22.40 5.65
CA GLY A 54 9.19 -21.28 5.32
C GLY A 54 8.46 -20.10 4.66
N LYS A 55 7.12 -20.03 4.80
CA LYS A 55 6.34 -18.91 4.28
C LYS A 55 6.16 -17.87 5.38
N ILE A 56 6.51 -16.62 5.07
CA ILE A 56 6.29 -15.49 5.99
C ILE A 56 4.79 -15.35 6.29
N THR A 57 4.46 -15.43 7.58
CA THR A 57 3.11 -15.30 8.13
C THR A 57 2.87 -13.94 8.78
N ASN A 58 3.90 -13.39 9.43
CA ASN A 58 3.87 -12.07 10.04
C ASN A 58 5.15 -11.30 9.74
N ARG A 59 5.04 -9.98 9.62
CA ARG A 59 6.18 -9.05 9.56
C ARG A 59 6.03 -7.95 10.60
N ILE A 60 7.15 -7.47 11.11
CA ILE A 60 7.21 -6.32 12.02
C ILE A 60 7.96 -5.20 11.30
N TYR A 61 7.27 -4.07 11.13
CA TYR A 61 7.79 -2.89 10.47
C TYR A 61 7.98 -1.75 11.46
N GLU A 62 9.16 -1.13 11.39
CA GLU A 62 9.45 0.15 12.03
C GLU A 62 9.46 1.27 10.99
N TYR A 63 8.89 2.42 11.35
CA TYR A 63 8.97 3.61 10.51
C TYR A 63 10.39 4.15 10.51
N THR A 64 10.86 4.57 9.34
CA THR A 64 12.14 5.24 9.16
C THR A 64 11.97 6.47 8.30
N ASP A 65 12.81 7.48 8.51
CA ASP A 65 12.92 8.64 7.62
C ASP A 65 14.15 8.51 6.69
N ASP A 66 14.98 7.48 6.87
CA ASP A 66 16.15 7.21 6.02
C ASP A 66 15.82 6.17 4.95
N TRP A 67 15.69 6.63 3.70
CA TRP A 67 15.44 5.79 2.52
C TRP A 67 16.54 4.74 2.27
N ARG A 68 17.74 4.90 2.84
CA ARG A 68 18.83 3.93 2.70
C ARG A 68 18.66 2.72 3.61
N GLU A 69 17.87 2.86 4.66
CA GLU A 69 17.54 1.78 5.60
C GLU A 69 16.15 1.20 5.37
N ALA A 70 15.38 1.78 4.45
CA ALA A 70 14.04 1.32 4.12
C ALA A 70 14.09 0.06 3.25
N ASP A 71 13.33 -0.95 3.65
CA ASP A 71 13.15 -2.18 2.86
C ASP A 71 11.95 -2.06 1.90
N CYS A 72 10.97 -1.25 2.26
CA CYS A 72 9.83 -0.92 1.40
C CYS A 72 9.16 0.41 1.82
N ASP A 73 8.16 0.80 1.05
CA ASP A 73 7.27 1.93 1.33
C ASP A 73 5.83 1.45 1.56
N VAL A 74 5.10 2.23 2.36
CA VAL A 74 3.69 1.97 2.61
C VAL A 74 2.85 3.23 2.39
N LEU A 75 1.69 3.03 1.77
CA LEU A 75 0.62 4.02 1.70
C LEU A 75 -0.48 3.63 2.69
N ILE A 76 -0.83 4.55 3.58
CA ILE A 76 -1.88 4.37 4.57
C ILE A 76 -3.08 5.21 4.14
N LEU A 77 -4.21 4.56 3.89
CA LEU A 77 -5.47 5.22 3.54
C LEU A 77 -6.49 5.06 4.66
N THR A 78 -7.28 6.11 4.87
CA THR A 78 -8.47 6.06 5.72
C THR A 78 -9.73 6.07 4.86
N ARG A 79 -10.88 5.80 5.49
CA ARG A 79 -12.19 5.95 4.81
C ARG A 79 -12.42 7.32 4.20
N SER A 80 -11.91 8.38 4.83
CA SER A 80 -12.04 9.74 4.30
C SER A 80 -11.24 10.00 3.02
N ASP A 81 -10.33 9.10 2.66
CA ASP A 81 -9.50 9.24 1.45
C ASP A 81 -10.14 8.58 0.22
N ILE A 82 -11.07 7.62 0.40
CA ILE A 82 -11.72 6.90 -0.71
C ILE A 82 -12.42 7.85 -1.69
N PRO A 83 -13.24 8.85 -1.25
CA PRO A 83 -13.87 9.76 -2.20
C PRO A 83 -12.86 10.58 -3.01
N LYS A 84 -11.73 10.96 -2.40
CA LYS A 84 -10.65 11.69 -3.09
C LYS A 84 -9.98 10.79 -4.13
N LEU A 85 -9.79 9.51 -3.81
CA LEU A 85 -9.22 8.51 -4.70
C LEU A 85 -10.07 8.34 -5.95
N GLU A 86 -11.39 8.26 -5.79
CA GLU A 86 -12.34 8.17 -6.92
C GLU A 86 -12.31 9.43 -7.79
N GLU A 87 -12.31 10.62 -7.18
CA GLU A 87 -12.23 11.90 -7.90
C GLU A 87 -10.94 11.99 -8.73
N LYS A 88 -9.79 11.71 -8.11
CA LYS A 88 -8.49 11.79 -8.77
C LYS A 88 -8.32 10.73 -9.85
N LEU A 89 -8.83 9.51 -9.63
CA LEU A 89 -8.83 8.46 -10.63
C LEU A 89 -9.63 8.85 -11.88
N ALA A 90 -10.78 9.51 -11.71
CA ALA A 90 -11.58 9.99 -12.85
C ALA A 90 -10.82 11.03 -13.68
N ILE A 91 -10.09 11.94 -13.02
CA ILE A 91 -9.23 12.93 -13.69
C ILE A 91 -8.08 12.24 -14.43
N LEU A 92 -7.36 11.33 -13.76
CA LEU A 92 -6.25 10.58 -14.37
C LEU A 92 -6.70 9.81 -15.61
N LYS A 93 -7.88 9.18 -15.58
CA LYS A 93 -8.44 8.48 -16.73
C LYS A 93 -8.77 9.38 -17.92
N ALA A 94 -9.05 10.66 -17.67
CA ALA A 94 -9.35 11.62 -18.72
C ALA A 94 -8.07 12.26 -19.31
N GLU A 95 -7.02 12.40 -18.51
CA GLU A 95 -5.86 13.24 -18.83
C GLU A 95 -4.54 12.47 -19.02
N SER A 96 -4.42 11.24 -18.48
CA SER A 96 -3.20 10.44 -18.50
C SER A 96 -3.33 9.19 -19.39
N ASN A 97 -2.21 8.78 -19.99
CA ASN A 97 -2.07 7.52 -20.70
C ASN A 97 -1.29 6.46 -19.89
N ASP A 98 -1.01 6.74 -18.61
CA ASP A 98 -0.32 5.80 -17.72
C ASP A 98 -1.29 4.71 -17.23
N GLU A 99 -1.60 3.77 -18.13
CA GLU A 99 -2.57 2.69 -17.89
C GLU A 99 -2.21 1.83 -16.68
N TRP A 100 -0.90 1.68 -16.40
CA TRP A 100 -0.44 0.89 -15.26
C TRP A 100 -0.71 1.60 -13.93
N TYR A 101 -0.34 2.88 -13.84
CA TYR A 101 -0.59 3.67 -12.62
C TYR A 101 -2.08 3.82 -12.35
N ILE A 102 -2.87 4.05 -13.41
CA ILE A 102 -4.34 4.04 -13.34
C ILE A 102 -4.82 2.69 -12.80
N GLY A 103 -4.37 1.57 -13.38
CA GLY A 103 -4.75 0.22 -12.95
C GLY A 103 -4.41 -0.09 -11.49
N MET A 104 -3.27 0.39 -10.99
CA MET A 104 -2.90 0.30 -9.58
C MET A 104 -3.89 1.04 -8.67
N ILE A 105 -4.23 2.28 -9.02
CA ILE A 105 -5.20 3.07 -8.26
C ILE A 105 -6.59 2.41 -8.30
N GLU A 106 -6.99 1.83 -9.44
CA GLU A 106 -8.24 1.08 -9.56
C GLU A 106 -8.28 -0.11 -8.60
N ALA A 107 -7.19 -0.89 -8.53
CA ALA A 107 -7.10 -2.04 -7.66
C ALA A 107 -7.14 -1.66 -6.18
N ILE A 108 -6.47 -0.56 -5.79
CA ILE A 108 -6.55 0.01 -4.44
C ILE A 108 -8.00 0.43 -4.13
N ARG A 109 -8.64 1.16 -5.03
CA ARG A 109 -10.04 1.62 -4.88
C ARG A 109 -11.00 0.46 -4.73
N ASP A 110 -10.94 -0.53 -5.63
CA ASP A 110 -11.79 -1.73 -5.58
C ASP A 110 -11.60 -2.49 -4.26
N PHE A 111 -10.36 -2.66 -3.83
CA PHE A 111 -10.03 -3.29 -2.55
C PHE A 111 -10.66 -2.57 -1.35
N THR A 112 -10.57 -1.24 -1.31
CA THR A 112 -11.16 -0.46 -0.19
C THR A 112 -12.68 -0.57 -0.13
N ILE A 113 -13.35 -0.72 -1.28
CA ILE A 113 -14.80 -0.89 -1.39
C ILE A 113 -15.23 -2.30 -0.94
N GLU A 114 -14.48 -3.34 -1.31
CA GLU A 114 -14.77 -4.74 -0.97
C GLU A 114 -14.66 -5.05 0.54
N HIS A 115 -14.00 -4.19 1.31
CA HIS A 115 -13.75 -4.39 2.74
C HIS A 115 -14.40 -3.31 3.61
N PRO A 116 -15.74 -3.12 3.58
CA PRO A 116 -16.43 -1.98 4.21
C PRO A 116 -16.21 -1.83 5.73
N ASP A 117 -15.83 -2.90 6.41
CA ASP A 117 -15.64 -2.91 7.86
C ASP A 117 -14.28 -2.33 8.32
N LEU A 118 -13.30 -2.22 7.42
CA LEU A 118 -11.99 -1.64 7.74
C LEU A 118 -12.07 -0.11 7.83
N GLN A 119 -11.40 0.47 8.82
CA GLN A 119 -11.28 1.93 8.99
C GLN A 119 -10.00 2.49 8.39
N GLU A 120 -8.97 1.65 8.32
CA GLU A 120 -7.64 1.97 7.81
C GLU A 120 -7.18 0.85 6.87
N PHE A 121 -6.45 1.23 5.83
CA PHE A 121 -5.88 0.34 4.84
C PHE A 121 -4.40 0.65 4.69
N VAL A 122 -3.56 -0.39 4.75
CA VAL A 122 -2.12 -0.24 4.55
C VAL A 122 -1.73 -0.99 3.29
N PHE A 123 -1.17 -0.27 2.34
CA PHE A 123 -0.71 -0.79 1.05
C PHE A 123 0.80 -0.82 1.04
N GLU A 124 1.39 -2.01 1.00
CA GLU A 124 2.84 -2.17 0.86
C GLU A 124 3.24 -2.14 -0.61
N GLY A 125 4.27 -1.35 -0.89
CA GLY A 125 4.93 -1.31 -2.16
C GLY A 125 6.07 -2.32 -2.31
N GLU A 126 6.21 -2.92 -3.49
CA GLU A 126 7.40 -3.69 -3.90
C GLU A 126 8.40 -2.78 -4.64
N TRP A 127 9.68 -2.89 -4.27
CA TRP A 127 10.84 -2.23 -4.88
C TRP A 127 11.60 -3.15 -5.83
#